data_AF-Q0T124-F1
#
_entry.id   AF-Q0T124-F1
#
_cell.length_a   1.000
_cell.length_b   1.000
_cell.length_c   1.000
_cell.angle_alpha   90.00
_cell.angle_beta   90.00
_cell.angle_gamma   90.00
#
_symmetry.space_group_name_H-M   'P 1'
#
loop_
_entity.id
_entity.type
_entity.pdbx_description
1 polymer ?
#
loop_
_entity_poly.entity_id
_entity_poly.type
_entity_poly.pdbx_seq_one_letter_code
_entity_poly.pdbx_strand_id
1 'polypeptide(L)'
;MIIGDLPDAARQHWRCRYVLALHCAEHCVCGHHFLAHSGNQKCHAGTYRTQTDGRREVEKYRHLISRAGCAVHPALFSLIEIGHLAVEAFVSFLIQPCCGNTHQERGMKTIGLLGGMSWESTIPYYRLINEGIKQRLGGLHSAQMLLHSVDFHEIEECQRRGEWDKTGDILAEAALGLQRAGAEGIVLCTNTMHKVADAIESRCTLPFLHIADATGRAITGAGMTRVALLGTRYTMEQDFYRGRLTEQFSINCLIPEADERAKINQIIFEELCLGQFTEASRAYYAQVIARLAEQGAQGVIFGCTEIGLLVPEERSVLPVFDTAAIHAEDAVAFMLS
;
A
#
# COMPACT_ATOMS: atom_id res chain seq x y z
N MET A 1 -28.73 -2.73 -13.86
CA MET A 1 -28.21 -1.35 -14.03
C MET A 1 -28.06 -1.09 -15.53
N ILE A 2 -28.40 0.12 -15.96
CA ILE A 2 -28.80 0.50 -17.33
C ILE A 2 -27.61 0.47 -18.30
N ILE A 3 -27.72 -0.31 -19.39
CA ILE A 3 -26.75 -0.42 -20.49
C ILE A 3 -27.05 0.70 -21.51
N GLY A 4 -26.91 1.95 -21.09
CA GLY A 4 -27.26 3.13 -21.90
C GLY A 4 -26.08 3.71 -22.70
N ASP A 5 -24.91 3.84 -22.08
CA ASP A 5 -23.92 4.83 -22.50
C ASP A 5 -22.51 4.26 -22.77
N LEU A 6 -22.42 3.19 -23.56
CA LEU A 6 -21.14 2.76 -24.15
C LEU A 6 -21.09 3.11 -25.66
N PRO A 7 -19.94 3.58 -26.20
CA PRO A 7 -19.76 3.81 -27.63
C PRO A 7 -20.05 2.54 -28.45
N ASP A 8 -20.61 2.69 -29.67
CA ASP A 8 -21.09 1.57 -30.50
C ASP A 8 -20.05 0.48 -30.78
N ALA A 9 -18.76 0.85 -30.87
CA ALA A 9 -17.66 -0.09 -31.04
C ALA A 9 -17.48 -1.03 -29.83
N ALA A 10 -17.71 -0.54 -28.60
CA ALA A 10 -17.62 -1.34 -27.39
C ALA A 10 -18.83 -2.29 -27.25
N ARG A 11 -20.04 -1.87 -27.66
CA ARG A 11 -21.22 -2.75 -27.67
C ARG A 11 -21.08 -3.91 -28.67
N GLN A 12 -20.51 -3.67 -29.85
CA GLN A 12 -20.28 -4.72 -30.84
C GLN A 12 -19.19 -5.71 -30.42
N HIS A 13 -18.13 -5.24 -29.78
CA HIS A 13 -17.03 -6.09 -29.32
C HIS A 13 -17.48 -7.03 -28.18
N TRP A 14 -18.31 -6.53 -27.26
CA TRP A 14 -18.90 -7.31 -26.17
C TRP A 14 -19.93 -8.33 -26.67
N ARG A 15 -20.79 -7.97 -27.63
CA ARG A 15 -21.74 -8.93 -28.23
C ARG A 15 -21.04 -10.08 -28.95
N CYS A 16 -19.92 -9.83 -29.66
CA CYS A 16 -19.17 -10.90 -30.32
C CYS A 16 -18.49 -11.87 -29.36
N ARG A 17 -17.92 -11.37 -28.25
CA ARG A 17 -17.30 -12.23 -27.23
C ARG A 17 -18.32 -13.08 -26.48
N TYR A 18 -19.50 -12.53 -26.19
CA TYR A 18 -20.55 -13.25 -25.46
C TYR A 18 -21.22 -14.36 -26.29
N VAL A 19 -21.45 -14.12 -27.59
CA VAL A 19 -22.07 -15.11 -28.49
C VAL A 19 -21.12 -16.29 -28.76
N LEU A 20 -19.81 -16.05 -28.89
CA LEU A 20 -18.83 -17.13 -29.04
C LEU A 20 -18.70 -17.98 -27.77
N ALA A 21 -18.75 -17.35 -26.59
CA ALA A 21 -18.65 -18.04 -25.31
C ALA A 21 -19.89 -18.90 -25.00
N LEU A 22 -21.10 -18.41 -25.32
CA LEU A 22 -22.35 -19.15 -25.12
C LEU A 22 -22.46 -20.40 -26.02
N HIS A 23 -22.03 -20.31 -27.29
CA HIS A 23 -22.08 -21.46 -28.19
C HIS A 23 -21.01 -22.53 -27.90
N CYS A 24 -19.82 -22.13 -27.40
CA CYS A 24 -18.84 -23.10 -26.90
C CYS A 24 -19.31 -23.78 -25.60
N ALA A 25 -20.05 -23.08 -24.74
CA ALA A 25 -20.64 -23.64 -23.53
C ALA A 25 -21.78 -24.63 -23.83
N GLU A 26 -22.69 -24.32 -24.75
CA GLU A 26 -23.79 -25.24 -25.13
C GLU A 26 -23.30 -26.56 -25.76
N HIS A 27 -22.15 -26.56 -26.45
CA HIS A 27 -21.56 -27.78 -26.99
C HIS A 27 -20.64 -28.53 -26.01
N CYS A 28 -20.09 -27.88 -24.97
CA CYS A 28 -19.32 -28.57 -23.92
C CYS A 28 -20.20 -29.21 -22.83
N VAL A 29 -21.42 -28.69 -22.59
CA VAL A 29 -22.28 -29.19 -21.50
C VAL A 29 -22.83 -30.61 -21.75
N CYS A 30 -22.77 -31.12 -22.98
CA CYS A 30 -23.14 -32.52 -23.27
C CYS A 30 -22.04 -33.56 -22.94
N GLY A 31 -20.87 -33.14 -22.44
CA GLY A 31 -19.72 -34.03 -22.17
C GLY A 31 -19.49 -34.43 -20.71
N HIS A 32 -20.22 -33.86 -19.75
CA HIS A 32 -20.00 -34.12 -18.32
C HIS A 32 -21.14 -34.91 -17.68
N HIS A 33 -21.17 -36.22 -17.93
CA HIS A 33 -21.80 -37.19 -17.02
C HIS A 33 -21.26 -38.61 -17.28
N PHE A 34 -20.01 -38.90 -16.90
CA PHE A 34 -19.55 -40.26 -16.63
C PHE A 34 -18.13 -40.18 -16.05
N LEU A 35 -17.99 -40.44 -14.74
CA LEU A 35 -16.84 -41.11 -14.10
C LEU A 35 -17.00 -41.04 -12.56
N ALA A 36 -17.89 -41.87 -12.03
CA ALA A 36 -17.72 -42.43 -10.69
C ALA A 36 -18.55 -43.73 -10.58
N HIS A 37 -17.82 -44.82 -10.36
CA HIS A 37 -18.25 -46.16 -9.94
C HIS A 37 -18.72 -47.20 -10.97
N SER A 38 -17.90 -48.24 -11.01
CA SER A 38 -18.09 -49.58 -11.54
C SER A 38 -19.29 -50.30 -10.93
N GLY A 39 -20.12 -50.89 -11.77
CA GLY A 39 -21.07 -51.93 -11.38
C GLY A 39 -22.19 -52.15 -12.40
N ASN A 40 -22.00 -53.11 -13.31
CA ASN A 40 -23.05 -53.81 -14.08
C ASN A 40 -24.06 -52.98 -14.91
N GLN A 41 -23.89 -52.96 -16.24
CA GLN A 41 -24.84 -53.48 -17.24
C GLN A 41 -24.54 -52.95 -18.66
N LYS A 42 -24.76 -53.82 -19.64
CA LYS A 42 -24.56 -53.64 -21.09
C LYS A 42 -25.48 -52.55 -21.66
N CYS A 43 -25.02 -51.85 -22.72
CA CYS A 43 -25.88 -51.49 -23.86
C CYS A 43 -25.05 -51.16 -25.13
N HIS A 44 -25.61 -51.55 -26.28
CA HIS A 44 -25.00 -51.61 -27.62
C HIS A 44 -25.04 -50.28 -28.40
N ALA A 45 -24.02 -50.13 -29.26
CA ALA A 45 -23.95 -49.58 -30.63
C ALA A 45 -24.89 -48.44 -31.10
N GLY A 46 -24.26 -47.38 -31.63
CA GLY A 46 -24.86 -46.44 -32.58
C GLY A 46 -23.81 -45.58 -33.27
N THR A 47 -23.41 -45.94 -34.49
CA THR A 47 -22.60 -45.09 -35.38
C THR A 47 -23.43 -43.91 -35.91
N TYR A 48 -22.96 -42.67 -35.75
CA TYR A 48 -23.51 -41.51 -36.47
C TYR A 48 -22.43 -40.78 -37.27
N ARG A 49 -22.71 -40.62 -38.58
CA ARG A 49 -22.00 -39.82 -39.57
C ARG A 49 -22.26 -38.34 -39.32
N THR A 50 -21.21 -37.52 -39.14
CA THR A 50 -21.31 -36.05 -39.22
C THR A 50 -19.99 -35.45 -39.76
N GLN A 51 -19.64 -35.76 -41.01
CA GLN A 51 -18.48 -35.13 -41.69
C GLN A 51 -18.86 -34.01 -42.67
N THR A 52 -20.16 -33.74 -42.86
CA THR A 52 -20.64 -32.86 -43.95
C THR A 52 -21.28 -31.54 -43.51
N ASP A 53 -21.48 -31.28 -42.22
CA ASP A 53 -22.26 -30.10 -41.76
C ASP A 53 -21.40 -28.87 -41.41
N GLY A 54 -20.16 -29.08 -40.95
CA GLY A 54 -19.29 -27.98 -40.50
C GLY A 54 -18.84 -27.01 -41.61
N ARG A 55 -18.68 -27.48 -42.85
CA ARG A 55 -18.26 -26.61 -43.97
C ARG A 55 -19.34 -25.64 -44.43
N ARG A 56 -20.63 -26.01 -44.30
CA ARG A 56 -21.75 -25.18 -44.77
C ARG A 56 -22.03 -23.98 -43.87
N GLU A 57 -21.82 -24.11 -42.56
CA GLU A 57 -22.06 -23.02 -41.62
C GLU A 57 -20.94 -21.97 -41.62
N VAL A 58 -19.68 -22.33 -41.86
CA VAL A 58 -18.57 -21.36 -41.96
C VAL A 58 -18.73 -20.42 -43.16
N GLU A 59 -19.27 -20.93 -44.28
CA GLU A 59 -19.55 -20.13 -45.49
C GLU A 59 -20.59 -19.03 -45.23
N LYS A 60 -21.53 -19.29 -44.32
CA LYS A 60 -22.68 -18.43 -43.98
C LYS A 60 -22.27 -17.12 -43.30
N TYR A 61 -21.16 -17.14 -42.55
CA TYR A 61 -20.68 -16.00 -41.78
C TYR A 61 -19.52 -15.23 -42.45
N ARG A 62 -19.09 -15.67 -43.64
CA ARG A 62 -18.04 -15.04 -44.45
C ARG A 62 -18.35 -13.58 -44.79
N HIS A 63 -19.62 -13.27 -45.03
CA HIS A 63 -20.09 -11.90 -45.30
C HIS A 63 -20.11 -10.99 -44.07
N LEU A 64 -20.33 -11.53 -42.87
CA LEU A 64 -20.33 -10.77 -41.61
C LEU A 64 -18.91 -10.36 -41.21
N ILE A 65 -17.93 -11.23 -41.45
CA ILE A 65 -16.51 -10.98 -41.16
C ILE A 65 -15.93 -9.93 -42.14
N SER A 66 -16.31 -9.99 -43.41
CA SER A 66 -15.88 -9.03 -44.45
C SER A 66 -16.41 -7.60 -44.21
N ARG A 67 -17.61 -7.44 -43.63
CA ARG A 67 -18.22 -6.13 -43.35
C ARG A 67 -17.69 -5.45 -42.07
N ALA A 68 -17.07 -6.21 -41.17
CA ALA A 68 -16.57 -5.69 -39.88
C ALA A 68 -15.19 -5.03 -39.96
N GLY A 69 -14.55 -4.97 -41.14
CA GLY A 69 -13.24 -4.34 -41.32
C GLY A 69 -12.07 -5.03 -40.60
N CYS A 70 -12.31 -6.17 -39.95
CA CYS A 70 -11.28 -6.94 -39.26
C CYS A 70 -10.39 -7.68 -40.29
N ALA A 71 -9.11 -7.31 -40.36
CA ALA A 71 -8.12 -8.11 -41.06
C ALA A 71 -7.93 -9.44 -40.32
N VAL A 72 -8.59 -10.50 -40.79
CA VAL A 72 -8.38 -11.85 -40.29
C VAL A 72 -7.03 -12.34 -40.83
N HIS A 73 -6.05 -12.52 -39.94
CA HIS A 73 -4.72 -13.01 -40.30
C HIS A 73 -4.85 -14.38 -41.01
N PRO A 74 -4.20 -14.62 -42.17
CA PRO A 74 -4.37 -15.83 -42.97
C PRO A 74 -4.11 -17.15 -42.20
N ALA A 75 -3.35 -17.08 -41.11
CA ALA A 75 -3.05 -18.22 -40.23
C ALA A 75 -4.28 -18.77 -39.48
N LEU A 76 -5.38 -18.03 -39.36
CA LEU A 76 -6.61 -18.50 -38.71
C LEU A 76 -7.34 -19.59 -39.51
N PHE A 77 -7.15 -19.65 -40.82
CA PHE A 77 -7.73 -20.71 -41.65
C PHE A 77 -6.88 -21.99 -41.67
N SER A 78 -5.61 -21.91 -41.30
CA SER A 78 -4.67 -23.04 -41.28
C SER A 78 -4.86 -23.98 -40.07
N LEU A 79 -5.60 -23.55 -39.05
CA LEU A 79 -5.84 -24.32 -37.82
C LEU A 79 -7.04 -25.27 -37.90
N ILE A 80 -7.76 -25.31 -39.03
CA ILE A 80 -8.94 -26.18 -39.21
C ILE A 80 -8.56 -27.54 -39.85
N GLU A 81 -7.31 -27.76 -40.24
CA GLU A 81 -6.84 -29.05 -40.81
C GLU A 81 -6.08 -29.96 -39.83
N ILE A 82 -5.80 -29.55 -38.60
CA ILE A 82 -5.08 -30.39 -37.64
C ILE A 82 -6.04 -30.81 -36.53
N GLY A 83 -6.49 -32.06 -36.65
CA GLY A 83 -7.46 -32.68 -35.75
C GLY A 83 -7.04 -32.65 -34.28
N HIS A 84 -8.03 -32.37 -33.43
CA HIS A 84 -8.24 -32.79 -32.05
C HIS A 84 -7.16 -32.63 -30.96
N LEU A 85 -5.91 -32.27 -31.26
CA LEU A 85 -4.85 -32.08 -30.26
C LEU A 85 -4.54 -30.61 -29.94
N ALA A 86 -5.11 -29.65 -30.68
CA ALA A 86 -4.86 -28.23 -30.45
C ALA A 86 -5.85 -27.57 -29.48
N VAL A 87 -7.01 -28.18 -29.20
CA VAL A 87 -8.07 -27.53 -28.42
C VAL A 87 -7.75 -27.47 -26.92
N GLU A 88 -7.13 -28.51 -26.34
CA GLU A 88 -6.67 -28.45 -24.95
C GLU A 88 -5.56 -27.41 -24.76
N ALA A 89 -4.63 -27.30 -25.72
CA ALA A 89 -3.59 -26.27 -25.68
C ALA A 89 -4.17 -24.85 -25.87
N PHE A 90 -5.19 -24.68 -26.71
CA PHE A 90 -5.82 -23.38 -26.97
C PHE A 90 -6.72 -22.92 -25.81
N VAL A 91 -7.41 -23.85 -25.15
CA VAL A 91 -8.20 -23.58 -23.94
C VAL A 91 -7.28 -23.33 -22.75
N SER A 92 -6.14 -24.03 -22.63
CA SER A 92 -5.14 -23.73 -21.60
C SER A 92 -4.41 -22.40 -21.84
N PHE A 93 -4.29 -21.95 -23.09
CA PHE A 93 -3.74 -20.62 -23.43
C PHE A 93 -4.75 -19.47 -23.21
N LEU A 94 -6.05 -19.74 -23.36
CA LEU A 94 -7.12 -18.77 -23.06
C LEU A 94 -7.55 -18.76 -21.57
N ILE A 95 -7.25 -19.82 -20.83
CA ILE A 95 -7.44 -19.95 -19.38
C ILE A 95 -6.06 -20.06 -18.70
N GLN A 96 -5.10 -19.22 -19.11
CA GLN A 96 -4.08 -18.83 -18.16
C GLN A 96 -4.77 -17.94 -17.12
N PRO A 97 -4.64 -18.22 -15.81
CA PRO A 97 -5.02 -17.23 -14.82
C PRO A 97 -4.21 -15.97 -15.15
N CYS A 98 -4.88 -14.82 -15.23
CA CYS A 98 -4.23 -13.51 -15.32
C CYS A 98 -3.50 -13.19 -13.99
N CYS A 99 -2.66 -14.10 -13.52
CA CYS A 99 -1.68 -13.92 -12.46
C CYS A 99 -0.32 -13.92 -13.15
N GLY A 100 -0.07 -12.85 -13.90
CA GLY A 100 1.10 -12.73 -14.76
C GLY A 100 1.24 -11.33 -15.32
N ASN A 101 1.61 -10.39 -14.45
CA ASN A 101 2.31 -9.14 -14.75
C ASN A 101 1.88 -8.38 -16.02
N THR A 102 0.72 -7.73 -15.96
CA THR A 102 0.48 -6.48 -16.70
C THR A 102 1.23 -5.35 -16.01
N HIS A 103 2.53 -5.20 -16.28
CA HIS A 103 3.36 -4.08 -15.79
C HIS A 103 3.02 -2.73 -16.45
N GLN A 104 1.81 -2.56 -17.00
CA GLN A 104 1.45 -1.37 -17.80
C GLN A 104 0.06 -0.78 -17.48
N GLU A 105 -0.55 -1.16 -16.34
CA GLU A 105 -1.75 -0.52 -15.75
C GLU A 105 -1.64 -0.38 -14.21
N ARG A 106 -0.44 -0.20 -13.62
CA ARG A 106 -0.33 -0.06 -12.15
C ARG A 106 -0.84 1.31 -11.69
N GLY A 107 -2.15 1.43 -11.51
CA GLY A 107 -2.75 2.48 -10.72
C GLY A 107 -2.34 2.29 -9.25
N MET A 108 -1.39 3.12 -8.80
CA MET A 108 -0.89 3.25 -7.43
C MET A 108 -0.15 2.01 -6.86
N LYS A 109 0.98 2.24 -6.18
CA LYS A 109 1.70 1.20 -5.43
C LYS A 109 0.99 0.90 -4.11
N THR A 110 1.04 -0.35 -3.65
CA THR A 110 0.53 -0.71 -2.32
C THR A 110 1.57 -0.39 -1.24
N ILE A 111 1.20 0.40 -0.22
CA ILE A 111 2.10 0.73 0.90
C ILE A 111 1.91 -0.21 2.08
N GLY A 112 3.01 -0.63 2.71
CA GLY A 112 3.03 -1.37 3.97
C GLY A 112 3.24 -0.43 5.15
N LEU A 113 2.33 -0.46 6.13
CA LEU A 113 2.41 0.32 7.36
C LEU A 113 2.77 -0.61 8.53
N LEU A 114 3.83 -0.27 9.27
CA LEU A 114 4.16 -0.87 10.57
C LEU A 114 3.65 0.07 11.66
N GLY A 115 2.50 -0.25 12.24
CA GLY A 115 1.78 0.60 13.21
C GLY A 115 1.56 -0.07 14.55
N GLY A 116 0.71 0.54 15.37
CA GLY A 116 0.44 0.10 16.75
C GLY A 116 1.49 0.56 17.76
N MET A 117 2.18 1.69 17.51
CA MET A 117 3.26 2.21 18.37
C MET A 117 3.16 3.72 18.68
N SER A 118 2.00 4.25 19.11
CA SER A 118 0.79 3.51 19.49
C SER A 118 -0.26 3.41 18.36
N TRP A 119 -1.43 2.81 18.64
CA TRP A 119 -2.49 2.70 17.63
C TRP A 119 -3.20 4.04 17.40
N GLU A 120 -3.27 4.90 18.42
CA GLU A 120 -3.83 6.25 18.36
C GLU A 120 -3.16 7.07 17.26
N SER A 121 -1.84 6.97 17.10
CA SER A 121 -1.07 7.65 16.06
C SER A 121 -1.07 6.94 14.71
N THR A 122 -1.40 5.64 14.67
CA THR A 122 -1.55 4.90 13.41
C THR A 122 -2.80 5.36 12.63
N ILE A 123 -3.85 5.79 13.34
CA ILE A 123 -5.09 6.29 12.74
C ILE A 123 -4.85 7.51 11.82
N PRO A 124 -4.13 8.56 12.27
CA PRO A 124 -3.72 9.67 11.40
C PRO A 124 -3.06 9.23 10.11
N TYR A 125 -2.11 8.28 10.13
CA TYR A 125 -1.49 7.76 8.90
C TYR A 125 -2.52 7.20 7.93
N TYR A 126 -3.38 6.28 8.41
CA TYR A 126 -4.42 5.68 7.59
C TYR A 126 -5.37 6.73 6.98
N ARG A 127 -5.78 7.72 7.79
CA ARG A 127 -6.67 8.80 7.35
C ARG A 127 -6.00 9.68 6.29
N LEU A 128 -4.82 10.22 6.61
CA LEU A 128 -4.13 11.19 5.76
C LEU A 128 -3.70 10.58 4.43
N ILE A 129 -3.24 9.32 4.41
CA ILE A 129 -2.88 8.65 3.16
C ILE A 129 -4.12 8.45 2.27
N ASN A 130 -5.26 8.02 2.83
CA ASN A 130 -6.50 7.92 2.06
C ASN A 130 -6.98 9.27 1.54
N GLU A 131 -6.92 10.31 2.38
CA GLU A 131 -7.30 11.67 1.99
C GLU A 131 -6.40 12.21 0.88
N GLY A 132 -5.08 12.01 0.97
CA GLY A 132 -4.12 12.41 -0.07
C GLY A 132 -4.38 11.71 -1.40
N ILE A 133 -4.59 10.39 -1.38
CA ILE A 133 -4.96 9.63 -2.59
C ILE A 133 -6.28 10.13 -3.20
N LYS A 134 -7.31 10.31 -2.36
CA LYS A 134 -8.61 10.83 -2.79
C LYS A 134 -8.48 12.23 -3.43
N GLN A 135 -7.64 13.10 -2.87
CA GLN A 135 -7.41 14.44 -3.40
C GLN A 135 -6.70 14.40 -4.76
N ARG A 136 -5.74 13.49 -4.96
CA ARG A 136 -4.95 13.40 -6.20
C ARG A 136 -5.70 12.69 -7.34
N LEU A 137 -6.49 11.67 -7.03
CA LEU A 137 -7.17 10.83 -8.05
C LEU A 137 -8.68 11.11 -8.18
N GLY A 138 -9.30 11.75 -7.19
CA GLY A 138 -10.71 12.12 -7.20
C GLY A 138 -11.69 10.95 -7.05
N GLY A 139 -12.98 11.26 -7.14
CA GLY A 139 -14.05 10.26 -7.09
C GLY A 139 -14.09 9.46 -5.79
N LEU A 140 -14.13 8.13 -5.93
CA LEU A 140 -14.13 7.16 -4.84
C LEU A 140 -12.79 6.42 -4.71
N HIS A 141 -11.70 6.97 -5.27
CA HIS A 141 -10.37 6.38 -5.08
C HIS A 141 -9.95 6.45 -3.60
N SER A 142 -9.39 5.33 -3.12
CA SER A 142 -8.82 5.17 -1.79
C SER A 142 -7.45 4.50 -1.90
N ALA A 143 -6.64 4.61 -0.85
CA ALA A 143 -5.27 4.10 -0.84
C ALA A 143 -5.24 2.57 -0.76
N GLN A 144 -4.33 1.93 -1.49
CA GLN A 144 -4.01 0.51 -1.31
C GLN A 144 -2.98 0.38 -0.19
N MET A 145 -3.38 -0.19 0.95
CA MET A 145 -2.55 -0.26 2.16
C MET A 145 -2.64 -1.64 2.82
N LEU A 146 -1.51 -2.10 3.34
CA LEU A 146 -1.42 -3.25 4.23
C LEU A 146 -0.87 -2.76 5.57
N LEU A 147 -1.59 -3.00 6.66
CA LEU A 147 -1.19 -2.58 8.00
C LEU A 147 -0.86 -3.81 8.86
N HIS A 148 0.35 -3.82 9.42
CA HIS A 148 0.68 -4.70 10.54
C HIS A 148 0.68 -3.85 11.82
N SER A 149 -0.29 -4.08 12.70
CA SER A 149 -0.37 -3.41 14.00
C SER A 149 0.15 -4.34 15.07
N VAL A 150 1.25 -3.98 15.72
CA VAL A 150 1.80 -4.76 16.84
C VAL A 150 0.99 -4.53 18.12
N ASP A 151 1.14 -5.42 19.10
CA ASP A 151 0.81 -5.10 20.49
C ASP A 151 1.90 -4.19 21.04
N PHE A 152 1.55 -2.94 21.36
CA PHE A 152 2.52 -1.95 21.78
C PHE A 152 3.22 -2.33 23.08
N HIS A 153 2.56 -3.12 23.95
CA HIS A 153 3.12 -3.48 25.24
C HIS A 153 4.45 -4.25 25.11
N GLU A 154 4.55 -5.18 24.14
CA GLU A 154 5.80 -5.92 23.92
C GLU A 154 6.92 -4.98 23.48
N ILE A 155 6.63 -4.05 22.56
CA ILE A 155 7.61 -3.09 22.06
C ILE A 155 8.07 -2.14 23.19
N GLU A 156 7.14 -1.61 23.98
CA GLU A 156 7.42 -0.71 25.10
C GLU A 156 8.27 -1.38 26.20
N GLU A 157 7.94 -2.62 26.56
CA GLU A 157 8.73 -3.38 27.55
C GLU A 157 10.16 -3.59 27.04
N CYS A 158 10.33 -3.91 25.76
CA CYS A 158 11.66 -4.03 25.15
C CYS A 158 12.40 -2.69 25.16
N GLN A 159 11.74 -1.56 24.87
CA GLN A 159 12.35 -0.23 24.94
C GLN A 159 12.89 0.06 26.35
N ARG A 160 12.11 -0.19 27.40
CA ARG A 160 12.54 0.01 28.79
C ARG A 160 13.70 -0.89 29.21
N ARG A 161 13.74 -2.12 28.71
CA ARG A 161 14.84 -3.07 28.97
C ARG A 161 16.06 -2.87 28.09
N GLY A 162 15.97 -2.00 27.08
CA GLY A 162 17.01 -1.81 26.08
C GLY A 162 17.18 -2.99 25.12
N GLU A 163 16.15 -3.84 24.97
CA GLU A 163 16.13 -5.01 24.08
C GLU A 163 15.87 -4.59 22.62
N TRP A 164 16.71 -3.69 22.09
CA TRP A 164 16.52 -3.10 20.76
C TRP A 164 16.63 -4.13 19.63
N ASP A 165 17.57 -5.07 19.72
CA ASP A 165 17.73 -6.13 18.71
C ASP A 165 16.44 -6.96 18.58
N LYS A 166 15.80 -7.28 19.71
CA LYS A 166 14.51 -7.99 19.72
C LYS A 166 13.42 -7.18 19.02
N THR A 167 13.36 -5.87 19.23
CA THR A 167 12.40 -5.04 18.49
C THR A 167 12.71 -4.93 17.00
N GLY A 168 14.00 -4.93 16.64
CA GLY A 168 14.44 -5.02 15.25
C GLY A 168 13.97 -6.30 14.58
N ASP A 169 14.09 -7.44 15.27
CA ASP A 169 13.58 -8.73 14.80
C ASP A 169 12.07 -8.73 14.57
N ILE A 170 11.30 -8.24 15.55
CA ILE A 170 9.84 -8.17 15.47
C ILE A 170 9.41 -7.33 14.26
N LEU A 171 9.97 -6.13 14.10
CA LEU A 171 9.58 -5.21 13.05
C LEU A 171 10.06 -5.65 11.66
N ALA A 172 11.24 -6.27 11.56
CA ALA A 172 11.72 -6.84 10.31
C ALA A 172 10.83 -8.01 9.84
N GLU A 173 10.41 -8.90 10.74
CA GLU A 173 9.48 -9.98 10.38
C GLU A 173 8.10 -9.45 9.99
N ALA A 174 7.61 -8.41 10.67
CA ALA A 174 6.37 -7.73 10.28
C ALA A 174 6.49 -7.12 8.86
N ALA A 175 7.61 -6.46 8.55
CA ALA A 175 7.88 -5.91 7.21
C ALA A 175 7.92 -7.00 6.13
N LEU A 176 8.61 -8.11 6.39
CA LEU A 176 8.63 -9.28 5.50
C LEU A 176 7.23 -9.88 5.32
N GLY A 177 6.41 -9.88 6.37
CA GLY A 177 4.99 -10.26 6.29
C GLY A 177 4.20 -9.38 5.31
N LEU A 178 4.37 -8.06 5.40
CA LEU A 178 3.73 -7.10 4.49
C LEU A 178 4.25 -7.26 3.05
N GLN A 179 5.55 -7.48 2.87
CA GLN A 179 6.15 -7.77 1.57
C GLN A 179 5.53 -9.01 0.93
N ARG A 180 5.38 -10.11 1.69
CA ARG A 180 4.72 -11.33 1.22
C ARG A 180 3.26 -11.11 0.85
N ALA A 181 2.59 -10.16 1.50
CA ALA A 181 1.21 -9.78 1.22
C ALA A 181 1.06 -8.80 0.04
N GLY A 182 2.16 -8.31 -0.54
CA GLY A 182 2.16 -7.47 -1.74
C GLY A 182 2.45 -5.98 -1.50
N ALA A 183 2.96 -5.60 -0.33
CA ALA A 183 3.47 -4.25 -0.14
C ALA A 183 4.67 -3.97 -1.06
N GLU A 184 4.76 -2.74 -1.55
CA GLU A 184 5.80 -2.26 -2.47
C GLU A 184 6.73 -1.21 -1.84
N GLY A 185 6.45 -0.81 -0.59
CA GLY A 185 7.26 0.07 0.24
C GLY A 185 6.85 -0.06 1.71
N ILE A 186 7.73 0.34 2.64
CA ILE A 186 7.49 0.27 4.09
C ILE A 186 7.52 1.67 4.69
N VAL A 187 6.51 1.96 5.52
CA VAL A 187 6.40 3.14 6.38
C VAL A 187 6.33 2.64 7.82
N LEU A 188 7.28 3.06 8.65
CA LEU A 188 7.26 2.80 10.08
C LEU A 188 6.54 3.96 10.79
N CYS A 189 5.35 3.69 11.34
CA CYS A 189 4.45 4.72 11.88
C CYS A 189 4.81 5.11 13.34
N THR A 190 6.09 5.36 13.61
CA THR A 190 6.59 5.80 14.92
C THR A 190 7.99 6.38 14.77
N ASN A 191 8.31 7.47 15.47
CA ASN A 191 9.64 8.05 15.41
C ASN A 191 10.67 7.18 16.16
N THR A 192 10.35 6.74 17.38
CA THR A 192 11.29 6.06 18.27
C THR A 192 11.86 4.78 17.65
N MET A 193 11.03 3.98 16.96
CA MET A 193 11.47 2.69 16.41
C MET A 193 12.33 2.82 15.15
N HIS A 194 12.52 4.02 14.60
CA HIS A 194 13.55 4.22 13.57
C HIS A 194 14.96 3.99 14.11
N LYS A 195 15.13 3.91 15.44
CA LYS A 195 16.36 3.39 16.05
C LYS A 195 16.77 2.02 15.51
N VAL A 196 15.81 1.20 15.07
CA VAL A 196 16.06 -0.14 14.50
C VAL A 196 15.69 -0.22 13.02
N ALA A 197 15.63 0.92 12.32
CA ALA A 197 15.36 0.97 10.88
C ALA A 197 16.35 0.10 10.08
N ASP A 198 17.64 0.13 10.45
CA ASP A 198 18.68 -0.69 9.80
C ASP A 198 18.37 -2.20 9.84
N ALA A 199 17.73 -2.69 10.92
CA ALA A 199 17.34 -4.10 11.03
C ALA A 199 16.21 -4.45 10.04
N ILE A 200 15.32 -3.50 9.77
CA ILE A 200 14.24 -3.65 8.79
C ILE A 200 14.82 -3.58 7.38
N GLU A 201 15.62 -2.55 7.08
CA GLU A 201 16.22 -2.29 5.76
C GLU A 201 17.17 -3.40 5.32
N SER A 202 17.92 -4.00 6.25
CA SER A 202 18.85 -5.10 5.94
C SER A 202 18.15 -6.44 5.65
N ARG A 203 16.89 -6.61 6.07
CA ARG A 203 16.14 -7.87 5.95
C ARG A 203 15.02 -7.81 4.92
N CYS A 204 14.32 -6.68 4.82
CA CYS A 204 13.25 -6.46 3.87
C CYS A 204 13.77 -5.61 2.71
N THR A 205 13.66 -6.13 1.49
CA THR A 205 14.20 -5.47 0.28
C THR A 205 13.30 -4.36 -0.27
N LEU A 206 12.18 -4.07 0.38
CA LEU A 206 11.29 -3.00 -0.04
C LEU A 206 11.91 -1.64 0.26
N PRO A 207 11.64 -0.61 -0.56
CA PRO A 207 11.97 0.77 -0.22
C PRO A 207 11.41 1.13 1.16
N PHE A 208 12.31 1.56 2.05
CA PHE A 208 11.94 2.03 3.39
C PHE A 208 11.85 3.56 3.37
N LEU A 209 10.65 4.08 3.63
CA LEU A 209 10.42 5.52 3.74
C LEU A 209 10.80 5.91 5.16
N HIS A 210 11.98 6.50 5.32
CA HIS A 210 12.48 6.89 6.63
C HIS A 210 11.86 8.22 7.08
N ILE A 211 11.23 8.24 8.26
CA ILE A 211 10.48 9.42 8.77
C ILE A 211 11.32 10.69 8.89
N ALA A 212 12.59 10.55 9.31
CA ALA A 212 13.52 11.66 9.43
C ALA A 212 13.95 12.22 8.06
N ASP A 213 13.92 11.41 7.00
CA ASP A 213 14.25 11.89 5.65
C ASP A 213 13.11 12.72 5.09
N ALA A 214 11.86 12.25 5.27
CA ALA A 214 10.68 13.02 4.88
C ALA A 214 10.64 14.38 5.60
N THR A 215 10.92 14.38 6.90
CA THR A 215 10.97 15.59 7.73
C THR A 215 12.16 16.48 7.36
N GLY A 216 13.34 15.90 7.11
CA GLY A 216 14.53 16.62 6.66
C GLY A 216 14.31 17.34 5.32
N ARG A 217 13.64 16.68 4.36
CA ARG A 217 13.23 17.30 3.09
C ARG A 217 12.27 18.48 3.31
N ALA A 218 11.28 18.34 4.19
CA ALA A 218 10.33 19.40 4.49
C ALA A 218 11.01 20.63 5.13
N ILE A 219 11.88 20.41 6.11
CA ILE A 219 12.65 21.49 6.78
C ILE A 219 13.60 22.17 5.78
N THR A 220 14.28 21.39 4.95
CA THR A 220 15.16 21.92 3.89
C THR A 220 14.38 22.77 2.90
N GLY A 221 13.19 22.33 2.49
CA GLY A 221 12.29 23.10 1.62
C GLY A 221 11.81 24.42 2.24
N ALA A 222 11.75 24.50 3.58
CA ALA A 222 11.47 25.73 4.32
C ALA A 222 12.71 26.62 4.53
N GLY A 223 13.89 26.22 4.05
CA GLY A 223 15.14 26.97 4.19
C GLY A 223 15.67 27.06 5.63
N MET A 224 15.27 26.13 6.50
CA MET A 224 15.67 26.10 7.90
C MET A 224 16.83 25.14 8.14
N THR A 225 17.71 25.48 9.07
CA THR A 225 18.89 24.66 9.44
C THR A 225 18.99 24.43 10.93
N ARG A 226 18.17 25.10 11.75
CA ARG A 226 18.16 24.97 13.20
C ARG A 226 16.73 24.89 13.71
N VAL A 227 16.34 23.74 14.23
CA VAL A 227 14.95 23.46 14.66
C VAL A 227 14.92 22.85 16.05
N ALA A 228 13.83 23.05 16.77
CA ALA A 228 13.52 22.33 18.00
C ALA A 228 13.06 20.90 17.67
N LEU A 229 13.39 19.93 18.52
CA LEU A 229 12.89 18.56 18.45
C LEU A 229 12.23 18.19 19.77
N LEU A 230 10.92 17.91 19.71
CA LEU A 230 10.15 17.36 20.82
C LEU A 230 9.74 15.93 20.47
N GLY A 231 9.93 15.00 21.40
CA GLY A 231 9.58 13.60 21.18
C GLY A 231 9.78 12.78 22.45
N THR A 232 9.87 11.47 22.33
CA THR A 232 10.31 10.63 23.46
C THR A 232 11.73 11.01 23.87
N ARG A 233 12.10 10.67 25.11
CA ARG A 233 13.46 10.85 25.61
C ARG A 233 14.49 10.19 24.68
N TYR A 234 14.17 9.01 24.14
CA TYR A 234 15.03 8.31 23.18
C TYR A 234 15.27 9.13 21.91
N THR A 235 14.21 9.64 21.28
CA THR A 235 14.29 10.44 20.04
C THR A 235 15.04 11.75 20.27
N MET A 236 14.86 12.40 21.43
CA MET A 236 15.55 13.65 21.74
C MET A 236 17.01 13.43 22.12
N GLU A 237 17.34 12.39 22.90
CA GLU A 237 18.67 12.23 23.48
C GLU A 237 19.63 11.40 22.63
N GLN A 238 19.13 10.52 21.76
CA GLN A 238 19.97 9.63 20.95
C GLN A 238 20.17 10.13 19.51
N ASP A 239 21.17 9.55 18.84
CA ASP A 239 21.64 10.02 17.54
C ASP A 239 20.83 9.50 16.35
N PHE A 240 20.05 8.42 16.49
CA PHE A 240 19.38 7.78 15.34
C PHE A 240 18.45 8.72 14.54
N TYR A 241 17.87 9.74 15.21
CA TYR A 241 17.04 10.74 14.55
C TYR A 241 17.81 12.02 14.26
N ARG A 242 18.42 12.62 15.29
CA ARG A 242 19.12 13.91 15.20
C ARG A 242 20.41 13.81 14.38
N GLY A 243 21.15 12.72 14.54
CA GLY A 243 22.33 12.40 13.76
C GLY A 243 21.98 12.29 12.29
N ARG A 244 20.93 11.54 11.93
CA ARG A 244 20.47 11.45 10.53
C ARG A 244 20.10 12.80 9.93
N LEU A 245 19.36 13.65 10.66
CA LEU A 245 19.05 15.01 10.21
C LEU A 245 20.32 15.88 10.02
N THR A 246 21.29 15.73 10.92
CA THR A 246 22.56 16.46 10.85
C THR A 246 23.39 15.99 9.66
N GLU A 247 23.56 14.69 9.50
CA GLU A 247 24.44 14.08 8.49
C GLU A 247 23.88 14.22 7.06
N GLN A 248 22.57 14.00 6.89
CA GLN A 248 21.95 13.97 5.56
C GLN A 248 21.46 15.35 5.09
N PHE A 249 21.10 16.24 6.01
CA PHE A 249 20.46 17.52 5.68
C PHE A 249 21.16 18.74 6.28
N SER A 250 22.23 18.58 7.07
CA SER A 250 22.88 19.69 7.79
C SER A 250 21.92 20.46 8.71
N ILE A 251 20.92 19.77 9.26
CA ILE A 251 19.93 20.34 10.18
C ILE A 251 20.36 20.05 11.62
N ASN A 252 20.54 21.12 12.41
CA ASN A 252 20.83 21.04 13.83
C ASN A 252 19.54 21.03 14.66
N CYS A 253 19.41 20.04 15.55
CA CYS A 253 18.27 19.93 16.46
C CYS A 253 18.60 20.43 17.86
N LEU A 254 17.88 21.46 18.30
CA LEU A 254 17.76 21.86 19.70
C LEU A 254 16.79 20.94 20.43
N ILE A 255 17.14 20.55 21.66
CA ILE A 255 16.29 19.74 22.52
C ILE A 255 16.04 20.46 23.85
N PRO A 256 14.92 20.17 24.54
CA PRO A 256 14.65 20.72 25.87
C PRO A 256 15.72 20.33 26.89
N GLU A 257 15.71 21.01 28.04
CA GLU A 257 16.58 20.68 29.19
C GLU A 257 16.15 19.36 29.84
N ALA A 258 17.00 18.78 30.69
CA ALA A 258 16.80 17.43 31.22
C ALA A 258 15.45 17.23 31.94
N ASP A 259 15.07 18.15 32.82
CA ASP A 259 13.81 18.10 33.55
C ASP A 259 12.60 18.20 32.61
N GLU A 260 12.76 18.97 31.53
CA GLU A 260 11.69 19.14 30.56
C GLU A 260 11.51 17.94 29.66
N ARG A 261 12.62 17.32 29.25
CA ARG A 261 12.60 16.06 28.51
C ARG A 261 11.95 14.95 29.33
N ALA A 262 12.22 14.89 30.64
CA ALA A 262 11.58 13.93 31.53
C ALA A 262 10.06 14.13 31.57
N LYS A 263 9.59 15.36 31.75
CA LYS A 263 8.15 15.67 31.79
C LYS A 263 7.46 15.48 30.43
N ILE A 264 8.10 15.87 29.33
CA ILE A 264 7.61 15.61 27.96
C ILE A 264 7.41 14.10 27.75
N ASN A 265 8.42 13.30 28.11
CA ASN A 265 8.35 11.85 27.99
C ASN A 265 7.26 11.25 28.88
N GLN A 266 7.13 11.74 30.12
CA GLN A 266 6.05 11.33 31.02
C GLN A 266 4.67 11.58 30.40
N ILE A 267 4.43 12.80 29.90
CA ILE A 267 3.15 13.15 29.24
C ILE A 267 2.86 12.22 28.06
N ILE A 268 3.86 11.90 27.24
CA ILE A 268 3.68 11.00 26.09
C ILE A 268 3.15 9.64 26.54
N PHE A 269 3.81 8.99 27.50
CA PHE A 269 3.47 7.61 27.89
C PHE A 269 2.30 7.53 28.88
N GLU A 270 2.16 8.48 29.79
CA GLU A 270 1.14 8.45 30.86
C GLU A 270 -0.16 9.17 30.48
N GLU A 271 -0.15 10.04 29.46
CA GLU A 271 -1.35 10.73 28.98
C GLU A 271 -1.66 10.41 27.52
N LEU A 272 -0.75 10.74 26.59
CA LEU A 272 -1.08 10.75 25.16
C LEU A 272 -1.31 9.36 24.58
N CYS A 273 -0.45 8.40 24.92
CA CYS A 273 -0.60 6.99 24.55
C CYS A 273 -1.81 6.31 25.25
N LEU A 274 -2.46 7.00 26.19
CA LEU A 274 -3.70 6.56 26.84
C LEU A 274 -4.92 7.39 26.38
N GLY A 275 -4.76 8.22 25.35
CA GLY A 275 -5.82 9.06 24.79
C GLY A 275 -6.24 10.25 25.66
N GLN A 276 -5.40 10.68 26.60
CA GLN A 276 -5.66 11.81 27.49
C GLN A 276 -4.95 13.07 26.99
N PHE A 277 -5.71 14.14 26.67
CA PHE A 277 -5.17 15.37 26.08
C PHE A 277 -5.48 16.58 26.95
N THR A 278 -4.72 16.76 28.03
CA THR A 278 -5.01 17.77 29.06
C THR A 278 -4.54 19.18 28.66
N GLU A 279 -5.25 20.22 29.11
CA GLU A 279 -4.83 21.61 28.88
C GLU A 279 -3.53 21.95 29.62
N ALA A 280 -3.30 21.35 30.79
CA ALA A 280 -2.07 21.54 31.54
C ALA A 280 -0.84 21.06 30.75
N SER A 281 -0.93 19.87 30.16
CA SER A 281 0.13 19.32 29.30
C SER A 281 0.29 20.14 28.02
N ARG A 282 -0.81 20.58 27.38
CA ARG A 282 -0.76 21.44 26.20
C ARG A 282 -0.05 22.77 26.49
N ALA A 283 -0.41 23.45 27.57
CA ALA A 283 0.22 24.70 27.98
C ALA A 283 1.71 24.52 28.28
N TYR A 284 2.07 23.40 28.92
CA TYR A 284 3.45 23.06 29.20
C TYR A 284 4.28 22.87 27.91
N TYR A 285 3.75 22.15 26.92
CA TYR A 285 4.41 22.01 25.62
C TYR A 285 4.62 23.37 24.93
N ALA A 286 3.59 24.23 24.91
CA ALA A 286 3.68 25.56 24.31
C ALA A 286 4.78 26.43 24.97
N GLN A 287 4.93 26.33 26.29
CA GLN A 287 5.99 27.02 27.04
C GLN A 287 7.39 26.52 26.64
N VAL A 288 7.57 25.20 26.53
CA VAL A 288 8.85 24.61 26.09
C VAL A 288 9.18 25.06 24.67
N ILE A 289 8.20 25.06 23.76
CA ILE A 289 8.37 25.54 22.38
C ILE A 289 8.83 27.00 22.37
N ALA A 290 8.18 27.88 23.15
CA ALA A 290 8.55 29.28 23.22
C ALA A 290 9.98 29.49 23.74
N ARG A 291 10.39 28.74 24.76
CA ARG A 291 11.76 28.83 25.29
C ARG A 291 12.82 28.30 24.31
N LEU A 292 12.48 27.31 23.47
CA LEU A 292 13.36 26.88 22.38
C LEU A 292 13.40 27.89 21.22
N ALA A 293 12.31 28.62 20.98
CA ALA A 293 12.29 29.75 20.05
C ALA A 293 13.26 30.86 20.49
N GLU A 294 13.29 31.18 21.80
CA GLU A 294 14.23 32.13 22.38
C GLU A 294 15.71 31.70 22.22
N GLN A 295 15.96 30.39 22.07
CA GLN A 295 17.29 29.83 21.78
C GLN A 295 17.63 29.79 20.28
N GLY A 296 16.77 30.37 19.44
CA GLY A 296 16.97 30.49 17.99
C GLY A 296 16.50 29.30 17.17
N ALA A 297 15.58 28.47 17.69
CA ALA A 297 14.88 27.50 16.86
C ALA A 297 14.02 28.23 15.81
N GLN A 298 14.10 27.80 14.55
CA GLN A 298 13.37 28.39 13.41
C GLN A 298 12.03 27.69 13.14
N GLY A 299 11.87 26.49 13.69
CA GLY A 299 10.70 25.62 13.61
C GLY A 299 10.77 24.56 14.69
N VAL A 300 9.68 23.81 14.89
CA VAL A 300 9.61 22.72 15.86
C VAL A 300 9.15 21.43 15.20
N ILE A 301 9.92 20.36 15.38
CA ILE A 301 9.56 19.01 14.98
C ILE A 301 8.72 18.38 16.10
N PHE A 302 7.51 17.94 15.75
CA PHE A 302 6.72 17.02 16.58
C PHE A 302 7.17 15.59 16.28
N GLY A 303 8.29 15.20 16.89
CA GLY A 303 8.97 13.91 16.77
C GLY A 303 8.38 12.79 17.64
N CYS A 304 7.13 12.95 18.06
CA CYS A 304 6.26 11.87 18.51
C CYS A 304 4.89 12.15 17.89
N THR A 305 4.33 11.15 17.24
CA THR A 305 3.16 11.26 16.37
C THR A 305 1.88 11.67 17.12
N GLU A 306 1.88 11.50 18.43
CA GLU A 306 0.82 11.86 19.36
C GLU A 306 0.88 13.34 19.79
N ILE A 307 2.02 14.03 19.62
CA ILE A 307 2.16 15.44 20.02
C ILE A 307 1.22 16.34 19.21
N GLY A 308 1.05 16.06 17.91
CA GLY A 308 0.12 16.80 17.05
C GLY A 308 -1.34 16.66 17.47
N LEU A 309 -1.70 15.60 18.21
CA LEU A 309 -3.03 15.44 18.80
C LEU A 309 -3.22 16.31 20.06
N LEU A 310 -2.14 16.59 20.79
CA LEU A 310 -2.16 17.44 21.98
C LEU A 310 -2.09 18.93 21.61
N VAL A 311 -1.16 19.32 20.75
CA VAL A 311 -0.78 20.73 20.50
C VAL A 311 -1.15 21.12 19.07
N PRO A 312 -2.26 21.86 18.87
CA PRO A 312 -2.57 22.45 17.57
C PRO A 312 -1.48 23.41 17.10
N GLU A 313 -1.34 23.58 15.78
CA GLU A 313 -0.33 24.46 15.19
C GLU A 313 -0.45 25.91 15.70
N GLU A 314 -1.67 26.40 15.93
CA GLU A 314 -1.93 27.76 16.39
C GLU A 314 -1.48 28.01 17.84
N ARG A 315 -1.15 26.94 18.59
CA ARG A 315 -0.58 27.02 19.94
C ARG A 315 0.95 27.06 19.92
N SER A 316 1.59 26.79 18.79
CA SER A 316 3.02 26.88 18.62
C SER A 316 3.41 28.29 18.16
N VAL A 317 4.42 28.89 18.81
CA VAL A 317 5.04 30.14 18.33
C VAL A 317 6.03 29.90 17.19
N LEU A 318 6.36 28.64 16.90
CA LEU A 318 7.24 28.22 15.82
C LEU A 318 6.45 27.48 14.74
N PRO A 319 6.85 27.58 13.46
CA PRO A 319 6.35 26.70 12.41
C PRO A 319 6.49 25.22 12.82
N VAL A 320 5.42 24.46 12.69
CA VAL A 320 5.35 23.06 13.13
C VAL A 320 5.69 22.13 11.96
N PHE A 321 6.55 21.16 12.23
CA PHE A 321 6.80 20.01 11.36
C PHE A 321 6.23 18.77 12.04
N ASP A 322 4.97 18.46 11.73
CA ASP A 322 4.32 17.24 12.19
C ASP A 322 4.87 16.04 11.41
N THR A 323 5.65 15.21 12.09
CA THR A 323 6.33 14.07 11.47
C THR A 323 5.34 13.02 10.96
N ALA A 324 4.18 12.85 11.59
CA ALA A 324 3.15 11.92 11.13
C ALA A 324 2.56 12.38 9.81
N ALA A 325 2.17 13.65 9.75
CA ALA A 325 1.55 14.24 8.57
C ALA A 325 2.53 14.32 7.38
N ILE A 326 3.76 14.75 7.62
CA ILE A 326 4.81 14.82 6.59
C ILE A 326 5.11 13.42 6.05
N HIS A 327 5.22 12.41 6.92
CA HIS A 327 5.52 11.06 6.50
C HIS A 327 4.35 10.39 5.76
N ALA A 328 3.11 10.73 6.12
CA ALA A 328 1.93 10.30 5.37
C ALA A 328 1.89 10.90 3.95
N GLU A 329 2.21 12.19 3.78
CA GLU A 329 2.32 12.80 2.44
C GLU A 329 3.45 12.17 1.62
N ASP A 330 4.59 11.83 2.26
CA ASP A 330 5.69 11.12 1.61
C ASP A 330 5.26 9.73 1.10
N ALA A 331 4.46 9.01 1.89
CA ALA A 331 3.86 7.75 1.49
C ALA A 331 2.92 7.93 0.28
N VAL A 332 2.06 8.96 0.28
CA VAL A 332 1.18 9.28 -0.86
C VAL A 332 2.00 9.57 -2.12
N ALA A 333 3.07 10.37 -2.01
CA ALA A 333 3.95 10.67 -3.12
C ALA A 333 4.61 9.41 -3.69
N PHE A 334 5.11 8.52 -2.83
CA PHE A 334 5.67 7.23 -3.24
C PHE A 334 4.65 6.32 -3.92
N MET A 335 3.42 6.29 -3.40
CA MET A 335 2.34 5.46 -3.94
C MET A 335 1.94 5.89 -5.36
N LEU A 336 2.09 7.17 -5.70
CA LEU A 336 1.71 7.74 -6.99
C LEU A 336 2.89 7.97 -7.96
N SER A 337 4.12 7.59 -7.57
CA SER A 337 5.34 7.78 -8.36
C SER A 337 5.54 6.73 -9.45
#